data_AF-A0A3B9I954-F1
#
_entry.id   AF-A0A3B9I954-F1
#
_cell.length_a   1.000
_cell.length_b   1.000
_cell.length_c   1.000
_cell.angle_alpha   90.00
_cell.angle_beta   90.00
_cell.angle_gamma   90.00
#
_symmetry.space_group_name_H-M   'P 1'
#
loop_
_entity.id
_entity.type
_entity.pdbx_description
1 polymer ?
#
loop_
_entity_poly.entity_id
_entity_poly.type
_entity_poly.pdbx_seq_one_letter_code
_entity_poly.pdbx_strand_id
1 'polypeptide(L)'
;MVIEEGDVETVKKKFISVMLLAVMTISLGACGEKGEVPRYGLVTNSAGIGTDSVNAEIWSSIQDAAGTEYSYKYYTAEEDTKKGMDAQFDAAAKEGTELVFADGKDMETAVFRAQRAHHKIRYILVDGAPRKNERDKEPSFRENTTSIAFATQDEGYIAGYGAVRNGYRNIGFIAGGENDKTDRYLSGYLQGAEQAAAELNLGSGEVKLTAVIAESDELSPLRMTDALILYKQGAEVIFAVGSNIATAVAKASQSTSKPFIAGGVDMNNVTTSCIFSTVSFYKQAIDAAIDDFESEEGLPGGEVVYYGAADKAIKIVADYTRLSSFTETDYNNIVRQIMEGTVTVSGEKVTEGTAHVQLNLTAPPSGLDESSAAAVSGAVSTTESTPAANTGTSEATEENTEGGEEEYTEEEYTEEEYTEDGNTEEENNEEDTEEGYDEEYTEEEQ
;
A
#
# COMPACT_ATOMS: atom_id res chain seq x y z
N MET A 1 58.15 11.74 -5.88
CA MET A 1 57.47 13.04 -5.86
C MET A 1 56.61 13.03 -4.61
N VAL A 2 57.13 13.62 -3.53
CA VAL A 2 56.44 13.72 -2.23
C VAL A 2 55.53 14.94 -2.37
N ILE A 3 54.22 14.73 -2.26
CA ILE A 3 53.25 15.83 -2.22
C ILE A 3 53.15 16.24 -0.75
N GLU A 4 53.50 17.49 -0.44
CA GLU A 4 53.45 18.06 0.91
C GLU A 4 51.99 18.14 1.41
N GLU A 5 51.78 17.85 2.70
CA GLU A 5 50.45 17.75 3.35
C GLU A 5 49.61 19.04 3.26
N GLY A 6 50.22 20.19 2.96
CA GLY A 6 49.52 21.48 2.78
C GLY A 6 48.70 21.61 1.48
N ASP A 7 49.07 20.86 0.44
CA ASP A 7 48.33 20.89 -0.84
C ASP A 7 47.05 20.04 -0.80
N VAL A 8 47.01 19.01 0.04
CA VAL A 8 45.85 18.11 0.16
C VAL A 8 44.67 18.81 0.83
N GLU A 9 44.91 19.65 1.83
CA GLU A 9 43.84 20.37 2.54
C GLU A 9 43.23 21.48 1.67
N THR A 10 44.06 22.16 0.88
CA THR A 10 43.62 23.21 -0.06
C THR A 10 42.85 22.61 -1.24
N VAL A 11 43.27 21.45 -1.74
CA VAL A 11 42.54 20.70 -2.77
C VAL A 11 41.23 20.13 -2.22
N LYS A 12 41.19 19.61 -0.98
CA LYS A 12 39.95 19.15 -0.32
C LYS A 12 38.95 20.29 -0.09
N LYS A 13 39.38 21.48 0.34
CA LYS A 13 38.48 22.64 0.51
C LYS A 13 37.92 23.14 -0.83
N LYS A 14 38.72 23.10 -1.91
CA LYS A 14 38.25 23.41 -3.27
C LYS A 14 37.32 22.31 -3.83
N PHE A 15 37.58 21.04 -3.55
CA PHE A 15 36.71 19.92 -3.94
C PHE A 15 35.37 19.94 -3.19
N ILE A 16 35.37 20.21 -1.89
CA ILE A 16 34.14 20.32 -1.08
C ILE A 16 33.33 21.56 -1.50
N SER A 17 34.00 22.67 -1.82
CA SER A 17 33.33 23.89 -2.29
C SER A 17 32.73 23.72 -3.70
N VAL A 18 33.39 22.98 -4.60
CA VAL A 18 32.86 22.62 -5.92
C VAL A 18 31.76 21.56 -5.83
N MET A 19 31.82 20.64 -4.86
CA MET A 19 30.79 19.62 -4.65
C MET A 19 29.53 20.20 -3.96
N LEU A 20 29.66 21.18 -3.07
CA LEU A 20 28.51 21.91 -2.52
C LEU A 20 27.81 22.78 -3.58
N LEU A 21 28.56 23.32 -4.55
CA LEU A 21 27.98 24.02 -5.71
C LEU A 21 27.35 23.06 -6.74
N ALA A 22 27.82 21.81 -6.83
CA ALA A 22 27.22 20.76 -7.65
C ALA A 22 25.93 20.17 -7.03
N VAL A 23 25.81 20.15 -5.69
CA VAL A 23 24.60 19.70 -5.00
C VAL A 23 23.53 20.80 -4.94
N MET A 24 23.89 22.07 -4.93
CA MET A 24 22.94 23.19 -5.10
C MET A 24 22.46 23.42 -6.55
N THR A 25 23.01 22.71 -7.54
CA THR A 25 22.58 22.83 -8.95
C THR A 25 21.63 21.72 -9.42
N ILE A 26 21.22 20.80 -8.53
CA ILE A 26 20.15 19.83 -8.80
C ILE A 26 18.78 20.34 -8.30
N SER A 27 18.74 21.44 -7.56
CA SER A 27 17.50 22.08 -7.08
C SER A 27 16.87 23.09 -8.06
N LEU A 28 17.37 23.19 -9.30
CA LEU A 28 16.85 24.09 -10.35
C LEU A 28 16.77 23.37 -11.71
N GLY A 29 16.05 22.25 -11.74
CA GLY A 29 15.45 21.69 -12.96
C GLY A 29 14.03 22.22 -13.23
N ALA A 30 13.56 23.19 -12.45
CA ALA A 30 12.30 23.90 -12.68
C ALA A 30 12.55 25.15 -13.52
N CYS A 31 12.65 24.97 -14.84
CA CYS A 31 12.45 26.04 -15.82
C CYS A 31 12.12 25.40 -17.17
N GLY A 32 10.86 24.97 -17.31
CA GLY A 32 10.22 24.97 -18.62
C GLY A 32 10.30 26.39 -19.17
N GLU A 33 10.74 26.52 -20.43
CA GLU A 33 10.79 27.81 -21.11
C GLU A 33 9.39 28.47 -21.09
N LYS A 34 9.33 29.75 -20.70
CA LYS A 34 8.22 30.71 -20.91
C LYS A 34 6.81 30.12 -21.19
N GLY A 35 5.98 30.08 -20.15
CA GLY A 35 4.59 30.52 -20.24
C GLY A 35 3.58 29.56 -20.86
N GLU A 36 3.84 28.25 -20.83
CA GLU A 36 2.80 27.25 -21.11
C GLU A 36 2.08 26.85 -19.82
N VAL A 37 0.75 26.84 -19.89
CA VAL A 37 -0.13 26.33 -18.83
C VAL A 37 0.18 24.85 -18.64
N PRO A 38 0.57 24.39 -17.42
CA PRO A 38 0.82 22.97 -17.20
C PRO A 38 -0.45 22.17 -17.52
N ARG A 39 -0.36 21.12 -18.33
CA ARG A 39 -1.49 20.19 -18.50
C ARG A 39 -1.62 19.29 -17.29
N TYR A 40 -0.49 18.78 -16.81
CA TYR A 40 -0.41 17.83 -15.71
C TYR A 40 0.30 18.42 -14.49
N GLY A 41 -0.26 18.16 -13.32
CA GLY A 41 0.25 18.56 -12.03
C GLY A 41 0.42 17.37 -11.09
N LEU A 42 1.47 17.37 -10.28
CA LEU A 42 1.56 16.51 -9.09
C LEU A 42 1.63 17.39 -7.85
N VAL A 43 0.64 17.29 -6.97
CA VAL A 43 0.67 17.94 -5.65
C VAL A 43 1.12 16.93 -4.60
N THR A 44 2.11 17.32 -3.81
CA THR A 44 2.70 16.49 -2.74
C THR A 44 2.65 17.21 -1.39
N ASN A 45 2.58 16.42 -0.33
CA ASN A 45 2.91 16.85 1.02
C ASN A 45 4.43 17.13 1.13
N SER A 46 4.94 17.40 2.32
CA SER A 46 6.34 17.75 2.58
C SER A 46 7.34 16.65 2.25
N ALA A 47 6.89 15.39 2.08
CA ALA A 47 7.74 14.29 1.65
C ALA A 47 8.22 14.44 0.20
N GLY A 48 7.50 15.18 -0.64
CA GLY A 48 7.87 15.43 -2.03
C GLY A 48 7.97 14.15 -2.86
N ILE A 49 8.93 14.14 -3.81
CA ILE A 49 9.20 13.00 -4.69
C ILE A 49 10.44 12.26 -4.19
N GLY A 50 10.24 11.23 -3.38
CA GLY A 50 11.30 10.36 -2.87
C GLY A 50 11.68 9.26 -3.88
N THR A 51 12.89 8.71 -3.76
CA THR A 51 13.30 7.51 -4.50
C THR A 51 12.44 6.32 -4.06
N ASP A 52 11.91 5.56 -5.02
CA ASP A 52 11.03 4.40 -4.79
C ASP A 52 9.70 4.75 -4.06
N SER A 53 9.14 5.92 -4.34
CA SER A 53 7.82 6.35 -3.85
C SER A 53 6.75 6.30 -4.94
N VAL A 54 5.47 6.18 -4.55
CA VAL A 54 4.34 6.29 -5.49
C VAL A 54 4.35 7.67 -6.18
N ASN A 55 4.72 8.74 -5.48
CA ASN A 55 4.95 10.07 -6.08
C ASN A 55 5.98 10.04 -7.22
N ALA A 56 7.03 9.22 -7.13
CA ALA A 56 7.99 9.06 -8.23
C ALA A 56 7.40 8.29 -9.41
N GLU A 57 6.55 7.28 -9.18
CA GLU A 57 5.83 6.58 -10.24
C GLU A 57 4.81 7.50 -10.94
N ILE A 58 4.08 8.33 -10.17
CA ILE A 58 3.18 9.36 -10.72
C ILE A 58 3.97 10.35 -11.55
N TRP A 59 5.07 10.87 -11.01
CA TRP A 59 5.90 11.84 -11.72
C TRP A 59 6.44 11.27 -13.02
N SER A 60 6.98 10.05 -13.01
CA SER A 60 7.45 9.38 -14.23
C SER A 60 6.34 9.23 -15.28
N SER A 61 5.13 8.86 -14.86
CA SER A 61 3.99 8.67 -15.75
C SER A 61 3.52 9.99 -16.37
N ILE A 62 3.50 11.07 -15.58
CA ILE A 62 3.24 12.43 -16.06
C ILE A 62 4.29 12.84 -17.12
N GLN A 63 5.57 12.55 -16.88
CA GLN A 63 6.64 12.88 -17.83
C GLN A 63 6.49 12.12 -19.15
N ASP A 64 6.17 10.82 -19.08
CA ASP A 64 5.95 9.98 -20.25
C ASP A 64 4.75 10.48 -21.07
N ALA A 65 3.62 10.78 -20.41
CA ALA A 65 2.41 11.26 -21.05
C ALA A 65 2.53 12.68 -21.61
N ALA A 66 3.28 13.55 -20.95
CA ALA A 66 3.52 14.90 -21.42
C ALA A 66 4.39 14.95 -22.69
N GLY A 67 5.37 14.04 -22.77
CA GLY A 67 6.29 13.96 -23.90
C GLY A 67 6.94 15.30 -24.22
N THR A 68 6.82 15.74 -25.48
CA THR A 68 7.26 17.07 -25.93
C THR A 68 6.09 18.02 -26.24
N GLU A 69 4.85 17.56 -26.01
CA GLU A 69 3.64 18.27 -26.43
C GLU A 69 3.05 19.10 -25.31
N TYR A 70 3.14 18.61 -24.07
CA TYR A 70 2.50 19.24 -22.93
C TYR A 70 3.51 19.66 -21.86
N SER A 71 3.23 20.80 -21.23
CA SER A 71 3.94 21.25 -20.04
C SER A 71 3.39 20.55 -18.79
N TYR A 72 4.25 20.34 -17.79
CA TYR A 72 3.88 19.66 -16.54
C TYR A 72 4.69 20.21 -15.36
N LYS A 73 4.17 20.06 -14.13
CA LYS A 73 4.80 20.63 -12.92
C LYS A 73 4.44 19.85 -11.66
N TYR A 74 5.34 19.81 -10.69
CA TYR A 74 5.02 19.37 -9.33
C TYR A 74 4.95 20.55 -8.36
N TYR A 75 4.12 20.40 -7.33
CA TYR A 75 3.80 21.40 -6.31
C TYR A 75 3.96 20.73 -4.94
N THR A 76 4.97 21.14 -4.17
CA THR A 76 5.32 20.48 -2.90
C THR A 76 5.03 21.42 -1.75
N ALA A 77 4.26 20.94 -0.77
CA ALA A 77 4.02 21.70 0.44
C ALA A 77 5.32 21.81 1.26
N GLU A 78 5.62 23.00 1.79
CA GLU A 78 6.77 23.17 2.69
C GLU A 78 6.56 22.45 4.04
N GLU A 79 5.30 22.38 4.48
CA GLU A 79 4.89 21.76 5.74
C GLU A 79 3.56 21.03 5.55
N ASP A 80 3.37 19.93 6.30
CA ASP A 80 2.16 19.09 6.30
C ASP A 80 1.02 19.71 7.11
N THR A 81 0.74 20.98 6.81
CA THR A 81 -0.38 21.71 7.39
C THR A 81 -1.48 21.87 6.34
N LYS A 82 -2.71 22.03 6.83
CA LYS A 82 -3.85 22.39 5.98
C LYS A 82 -3.50 23.55 5.03
N LYS A 83 -2.89 24.61 5.55
CA LYS A 83 -2.54 25.80 4.76
C LYS A 83 -1.46 25.49 3.72
N GLY A 84 -0.43 24.72 4.10
CA GLY A 84 0.67 24.35 3.22
C GLY A 84 0.19 23.55 2.00
N MET A 85 -0.64 22.52 2.24
CA MET A 85 -1.22 21.69 1.19
C MET A 85 -2.23 22.45 0.33
N ASP A 86 -3.15 23.21 0.94
CA ASP A 86 -4.16 24.00 0.20
C ASP A 86 -3.49 24.99 -0.75
N ALA A 87 -2.39 25.63 -0.33
CA ALA A 87 -1.64 26.56 -1.17
C ALA A 87 -1.07 25.92 -2.45
N GLN A 88 -0.73 24.63 -2.43
CA GLN A 88 -0.23 23.92 -3.62
C GLN A 88 -1.35 23.63 -4.63
N PHE A 89 -2.53 23.24 -4.15
CA PHE A 89 -3.71 23.10 -5.01
C PHE A 89 -4.15 24.45 -5.59
N ASP A 90 -4.12 25.52 -4.79
CA ASP A 90 -4.39 26.89 -5.26
C ASP A 90 -3.36 27.35 -6.30
N ALA A 91 -2.08 26.98 -6.15
CA ALA A 91 -1.03 27.29 -7.11
C ALA A 91 -1.26 26.58 -8.45
N ALA A 92 -1.55 25.27 -8.43
CA ALA A 92 -1.92 24.51 -9.63
C ALA A 92 -3.14 25.13 -10.33
N ALA A 93 -4.16 25.51 -9.57
CA ALA A 93 -5.34 26.16 -10.11
C ALA A 93 -5.07 27.51 -10.75
N LYS A 94 -4.27 28.34 -10.10
CA LYS A 94 -3.89 29.66 -10.60
C LYS A 94 -3.08 29.58 -11.90
N GLU A 95 -2.24 28.54 -12.03
CA GLU A 95 -1.43 28.29 -13.21
C GLU A 95 -2.23 27.66 -14.36
N GLY A 96 -3.46 27.21 -14.10
CA GLY A 96 -4.38 26.67 -15.09
C GLY A 96 -4.25 25.17 -15.30
N THR A 97 -3.67 24.44 -14.34
CA THR A 97 -3.44 23.00 -14.47
C THR A 97 -4.72 22.22 -14.71
N GLU A 98 -4.76 21.37 -15.74
CA GLU A 98 -5.96 20.64 -16.14
C GLU A 98 -6.19 19.37 -15.31
N LEU A 99 -5.14 18.55 -15.16
CA LEU A 99 -5.17 17.30 -14.38
C LEU A 99 -4.15 17.36 -13.25
N VAL A 100 -4.59 17.18 -12.00
CA VAL A 100 -3.74 17.21 -10.81
C VAL A 100 -3.81 15.88 -10.08
N PHE A 101 -2.66 15.26 -9.87
CA PHE A 101 -2.48 14.07 -9.06
C PHE A 101 -2.12 14.43 -7.62
N ALA A 102 -2.57 13.58 -6.70
CA ALA A 102 -2.09 13.49 -5.32
C ALA A 102 -2.11 12.02 -4.89
N ASP A 103 -1.36 11.68 -3.85
CA ASP A 103 -1.17 10.31 -3.40
C ASP A 103 -1.43 10.15 -1.89
N GLY A 104 -2.10 9.05 -1.54
CA GLY A 104 -2.23 8.55 -0.19
C GLY A 104 -3.26 9.25 0.70
N LYS A 105 -3.44 8.65 1.88
CA LYS A 105 -4.42 9.10 2.90
C LYS A 105 -4.16 10.52 3.39
N ASP A 106 -2.90 10.90 3.52
CA ASP A 106 -2.49 12.21 4.05
C ASP A 106 -2.97 13.37 3.15
N MET A 107 -3.29 13.08 1.88
CA MET A 107 -3.79 14.05 0.92
C MET A 107 -5.33 14.12 0.84
N GLU A 108 -6.06 13.17 1.46
CA GLU A 108 -7.53 13.05 1.31
C GLU A 108 -8.28 14.34 1.67
N THR A 109 -7.90 14.99 2.78
CA THR A 109 -8.59 16.21 3.21
C THR A 109 -8.25 17.41 2.34
N ALA A 110 -7.03 17.46 1.78
CA ALA A 110 -6.60 18.52 0.88
C ALA A 110 -7.30 18.39 -0.48
N VAL A 111 -7.36 17.19 -1.06
CA VAL A 111 -8.13 16.92 -2.28
C VAL A 111 -9.62 17.22 -2.05
N PHE A 112 -10.18 16.85 -0.89
CA PHE A 112 -11.56 17.18 -0.56
C PHE A 112 -11.87 18.68 -0.62
N ARG A 113 -10.92 19.53 -0.19
CA ARG A 113 -11.07 20.99 -0.28
C ARG A 113 -10.83 21.48 -1.70
N ALA A 114 -9.81 20.97 -2.39
CA ALA A 114 -9.43 21.36 -3.74
C ALA A 114 -10.55 21.13 -4.76
N GLN A 115 -11.17 19.95 -4.77
CA GLN A 115 -12.30 19.64 -5.67
C GLN A 115 -13.49 20.62 -5.50
N ARG A 116 -13.65 21.18 -4.30
CA ARG A 116 -14.70 22.16 -3.97
C ARG A 116 -14.31 23.60 -4.26
N ALA A 117 -13.02 23.91 -4.31
CA ALA A 117 -12.53 25.25 -4.61
C ALA A 117 -12.34 25.47 -6.12
N HIS A 118 -11.93 24.42 -6.84
CA HIS A 118 -11.41 24.52 -8.21
C HIS A 118 -12.11 23.56 -9.17
N HIS A 119 -13.38 23.86 -9.51
CA HIS A 119 -14.25 22.97 -10.30
C HIS A 119 -13.78 22.68 -11.73
N LYS A 120 -12.84 23.46 -12.26
CA LYS A 120 -12.33 23.29 -13.63
C LYS A 120 -11.16 22.32 -13.73
N ILE A 121 -10.60 21.90 -12.60
CA ILE A 121 -9.45 21.00 -12.54
C ILE A 121 -9.98 19.59 -12.29
N ARG A 122 -9.43 18.62 -13.02
CA ARG A 122 -9.61 17.20 -12.73
C ARG A 122 -8.58 16.77 -11.71
N TYR A 123 -9.01 16.02 -10.71
CA TYR A 123 -8.15 15.48 -9.67
C TYR A 123 -8.12 13.96 -9.74
N ILE A 124 -6.92 13.40 -9.65
CA ILE A 124 -6.70 11.98 -9.38
C ILE A 124 -6.09 11.86 -7.98
N LEU A 125 -6.73 11.09 -7.11
CA LEU A 125 -6.18 10.71 -5.81
C LEU A 125 -5.83 9.22 -5.81
N VAL A 126 -4.54 8.91 -5.79
CA VAL A 126 -4.01 7.54 -5.80
C VAL A 126 -4.02 6.97 -4.38
N ASP A 127 -4.52 5.74 -4.20
CA ASP A 127 -4.61 5.01 -2.91
C ASP A 127 -5.21 5.82 -1.75
N GLY A 128 -6.19 6.68 -2.07
CA GLY A 128 -6.92 7.50 -1.12
C GLY A 128 -8.27 7.92 -1.68
N ALA A 129 -9.16 8.43 -0.82
CA ALA A 129 -10.44 8.98 -1.24
C ALA A 129 -10.77 10.30 -0.53
N PRO A 130 -11.30 11.33 -1.22
CA PRO A 130 -11.48 12.65 -0.63
C PRO A 130 -12.43 12.59 0.57
N ARG A 131 -11.96 13.02 1.74
CA ARG A 131 -12.73 13.04 2.99
C ARG A 131 -12.72 14.41 3.62
N LYS A 132 -13.82 14.77 4.29
CA LYS A 132 -13.89 16.06 5.00
C LYS A 132 -12.94 16.04 6.21
N ASN A 133 -12.89 14.93 6.92
CA ASN A 133 -11.97 14.69 8.03
C ASN A 133 -11.39 13.27 7.96
N GLU A 134 -10.22 13.06 8.55
CA GLU A 134 -9.53 11.76 8.60
C GLU A 134 -10.35 10.65 9.28
N ARG A 135 -11.28 11.02 10.16
CA ARG A 135 -12.15 10.07 10.89
C ARG A 135 -13.40 9.65 10.11
N ASP A 136 -13.70 10.30 8.99
CA ASP A 136 -14.91 10.03 8.24
C ASP A 136 -14.78 8.69 7.50
N LYS A 137 -15.75 7.78 7.71
CA LYS A 137 -15.71 6.44 7.09
C LYS A 137 -16.05 6.45 5.60
N GLU A 138 -16.90 7.37 5.16
CA GLU A 138 -17.32 7.48 3.78
C GLU A 138 -16.59 8.62 3.05
N PRO A 139 -16.10 8.39 1.84
CA PRO A 139 -15.55 9.46 1.01
C PRO A 139 -16.66 10.39 0.51
N SER A 140 -16.28 11.63 0.21
CA SER A 140 -17.16 12.66 -0.34
C SER A 140 -16.57 13.19 -1.64
N PHE A 141 -16.99 12.59 -2.75
CA PHE A 141 -16.53 12.97 -4.08
C PHE A 141 -17.29 14.18 -4.68
N ARG A 142 -16.65 14.80 -5.67
CA ARG A 142 -17.26 15.64 -6.71
C ARG A 142 -16.92 15.07 -8.08
N GLU A 143 -17.71 15.46 -9.08
CA GLU A 143 -17.56 15.02 -10.47
C GLU A 143 -16.18 15.31 -11.06
N ASN A 144 -15.43 16.28 -10.52
CA ASN A 144 -14.08 16.60 -10.99
C ASN A 144 -12.98 15.84 -10.25
N THR A 145 -13.30 14.79 -9.49
CA THR A 145 -12.32 14.01 -8.73
C THR A 145 -12.56 12.52 -8.89
N THR A 146 -11.46 11.80 -9.12
CA THR A 146 -11.41 10.36 -9.30
C THR A 146 -10.41 9.81 -8.31
N SER A 147 -10.78 8.77 -7.58
CA SER A 147 -9.82 8.01 -6.79
C SER A 147 -9.38 6.77 -7.55
N ILE A 148 -8.10 6.43 -7.47
CA ILE A 148 -7.56 5.22 -8.07
C ILE A 148 -7.23 4.23 -6.95
N ALA A 149 -7.77 3.03 -7.05
CA ALA A 149 -7.47 1.91 -6.18
C ALA A 149 -7.14 0.66 -7.00
N PHE A 150 -6.68 -0.40 -6.34
CA PHE A 150 -6.31 -1.65 -7.00
C PHE A 150 -7.34 -2.75 -6.72
N ALA A 151 -7.65 -3.51 -7.75
CA ALA A 151 -8.46 -4.72 -7.70
C ALA A 151 -7.68 -5.85 -6.99
N THR A 152 -7.50 -5.72 -5.67
CA THR A 152 -6.69 -6.65 -4.85
C THR A 152 -7.18 -8.09 -4.84
N GLN A 153 -8.42 -8.36 -5.28
CA GLN A 153 -8.88 -9.71 -5.54
C GLN A 153 -8.06 -10.40 -6.65
N ASP A 154 -7.52 -9.66 -7.62
CA ASP A 154 -6.67 -10.24 -8.68
C ASP A 154 -5.31 -10.68 -8.13
N GLU A 155 -4.76 -9.94 -7.16
CA GLU A 155 -3.56 -10.37 -6.43
C GLU A 155 -3.82 -11.68 -5.66
N GLY A 156 -4.93 -11.73 -4.92
CA GLY A 156 -5.36 -12.95 -4.25
C GLY A 156 -5.52 -14.12 -5.22
N TYR A 157 -6.19 -13.88 -6.35
CA TYR A 157 -6.42 -14.89 -7.38
C TYR A 157 -5.13 -15.48 -7.94
N ILE A 158 -4.16 -14.62 -8.29
CA ILE A 158 -2.84 -15.07 -8.75
C ILE A 158 -2.14 -15.88 -7.65
N ALA A 159 -2.19 -15.43 -6.39
CA ALA A 159 -1.59 -16.14 -5.27
C ALA A 159 -2.19 -17.53 -5.05
N GLY A 160 -3.52 -17.65 -5.12
CA GLY A 160 -4.25 -18.90 -4.89
C GLY A 160 -3.99 -19.91 -6.00
N TYR A 161 -4.09 -19.43 -7.24
CA TYR A 161 -3.79 -20.24 -8.42
C TYR A 161 -2.34 -20.72 -8.40
N GLY A 162 -1.40 -19.81 -8.13
CA GLY A 162 0.03 -20.11 -8.02
C GLY A 162 0.32 -21.13 -6.92
N ALA A 163 -0.28 -21.00 -5.73
CA ALA A 163 -0.08 -21.94 -4.63
C ALA A 163 -0.49 -23.39 -4.99
N VAL A 164 -1.70 -23.57 -5.53
CA VAL A 164 -2.22 -24.90 -5.87
C VAL A 164 -1.50 -25.48 -7.09
N ARG A 165 -1.20 -24.66 -8.11
CA ARG A 165 -0.36 -25.07 -9.25
C ARG A 165 1.05 -25.44 -8.84
N ASN A 166 1.59 -24.83 -7.79
CA ASN A 166 2.89 -25.18 -7.23
C ASN A 166 2.87 -26.46 -6.37
N GLY A 167 1.70 -27.10 -6.20
CA GLY A 167 1.55 -28.40 -5.56
C GLY A 167 1.01 -28.36 -4.13
N TYR A 168 0.74 -27.19 -3.56
CA TYR A 168 0.20 -27.10 -2.20
C TYR A 168 -1.28 -27.46 -2.15
N ARG A 169 -1.71 -28.10 -1.06
CA ARG A 169 -3.10 -28.56 -0.82
C ARG A 169 -3.64 -28.08 0.51
N ASN A 170 -2.82 -27.93 1.55
CA ASN A 170 -3.19 -27.24 2.77
C ASN A 170 -2.57 -25.84 2.73
N ILE A 171 -3.38 -24.85 2.36
CA ILE A 171 -2.94 -23.46 2.18
C ILE A 171 -3.47 -22.59 3.32
N GLY A 172 -2.65 -21.63 3.75
CA GLY A 172 -2.99 -20.67 4.80
C GLY A 172 -3.18 -19.27 4.23
N PHE A 173 -3.96 -18.45 4.92
CA PHE A 173 -4.12 -17.02 4.64
C PHE A 173 -4.02 -16.23 5.94
N ILE A 174 -3.23 -15.15 5.95
CA ILE A 174 -3.17 -14.20 7.06
C ILE A 174 -3.22 -12.77 6.50
N ALA A 175 -4.12 -11.95 7.02
CA ALA A 175 -4.24 -10.53 6.71
C ALA A 175 -4.64 -9.72 7.95
N GLY A 176 -4.33 -8.43 7.96
CA GLY A 176 -4.69 -7.51 9.04
C GLY A 176 -5.98 -6.72 8.76
N GLY A 177 -6.90 -6.74 9.72
CA GLY A 177 -8.13 -5.94 9.74
C GLY A 177 -9.30 -6.55 8.95
N GLU A 178 -10.49 -6.48 9.54
CA GLU A 178 -11.75 -6.79 8.85
C GLU A 178 -12.18 -5.59 7.99
N ASN A 179 -11.75 -5.58 6.73
CA ASN A 179 -12.04 -4.52 5.78
C ASN A 179 -12.20 -5.06 4.35
N ASP A 180 -12.73 -4.22 3.45
CA ASP A 180 -12.99 -4.57 2.03
C ASP A 180 -11.75 -5.11 1.31
N LYS A 181 -10.56 -4.55 1.61
CA LYS A 181 -9.29 -5.00 0.99
C LYS A 181 -8.96 -6.43 1.44
N THR A 182 -9.09 -6.75 2.73
CA THR A 182 -8.91 -8.11 3.25
C THR A 182 -9.89 -9.10 2.63
N ASP A 183 -11.17 -8.72 2.54
CA ASP A 183 -12.22 -9.56 1.95
C ASP A 183 -11.92 -9.86 0.46
N ARG A 184 -11.46 -8.86 -0.30
CA ARG A 184 -11.04 -9.02 -1.71
C ARG A 184 -9.86 -9.97 -1.87
N TYR A 185 -8.80 -9.81 -1.10
CA TYR A 185 -7.64 -10.71 -1.17
C TYR A 185 -8.03 -12.17 -0.88
N LEU A 186 -8.83 -12.40 0.17
CA LEU A 186 -9.27 -13.75 0.52
C LEU A 186 -10.19 -14.34 -0.56
N SER A 187 -11.12 -13.54 -1.09
CA SER A 187 -12.02 -13.94 -2.16
C SER A 187 -11.26 -14.37 -3.40
N GLY A 188 -10.28 -13.56 -3.82
CA GLY A 188 -9.36 -13.90 -4.90
C GLY A 188 -8.60 -15.19 -4.62
N TYR A 189 -7.99 -15.30 -3.43
CA TYR A 189 -7.20 -16.48 -3.05
C TYR A 189 -7.97 -17.78 -3.14
N LEU A 190 -9.23 -17.77 -2.70
CA LEU A 190 -10.15 -18.90 -2.83
C LEU A 190 -10.45 -19.23 -4.29
N GLN A 191 -10.81 -18.23 -5.11
CA GLN A 191 -11.16 -18.41 -6.52
C GLN A 191 -9.99 -18.93 -7.36
N GLY A 192 -8.79 -18.40 -7.14
CA GLY A 192 -7.58 -18.86 -7.84
C GLY A 192 -7.22 -20.30 -7.49
N ALA A 193 -7.31 -20.65 -6.19
CA ALA A 193 -7.08 -22.01 -5.73
C ALA A 193 -8.11 -22.99 -6.33
N GLU A 194 -9.38 -22.58 -6.42
CA GLU A 194 -10.46 -23.37 -7.02
C GLU A 194 -10.19 -23.65 -8.51
N GLN A 195 -9.83 -22.64 -9.30
CA GLN A 195 -9.53 -22.84 -10.72
C GLN A 195 -8.36 -23.80 -10.92
N ALA A 196 -7.26 -23.59 -10.19
CA ALA A 196 -6.10 -24.48 -10.28
C ALA A 196 -6.44 -25.93 -9.87
N ALA A 197 -7.28 -26.11 -8.84
CA ALA A 197 -7.72 -27.42 -8.41
C ALA A 197 -8.58 -28.13 -9.47
N ALA A 198 -9.50 -27.40 -10.10
CA ALA A 198 -10.33 -27.92 -11.19
C ALA A 198 -9.47 -28.34 -12.39
N GLU A 199 -8.51 -27.52 -12.81
CA GLU A 199 -7.59 -27.83 -13.92
C GLU A 199 -6.68 -29.03 -13.64
N LEU A 200 -6.37 -29.27 -12.37
CA LEU A 200 -5.61 -30.44 -11.90
C LEU A 200 -6.50 -31.68 -11.66
N ASN A 201 -7.81 -31.58 -11.88
CA ASN A 201 -8.81 -32.63 -11.64
C ASN A 201 -8.81 -33.15 -10.19
N LEU A 202 -8.59 -32.25 -9.22
CA LEU A 202 -8.64 -32.60 -7.80
C LEU A 202 -10.09 -32.89 -7.37
N GLY A 203 -10.25 -33.84 -6.45
CA GLY A 203 -11.54 -34.14 -5.83
C GLY A 203 -12.10 -33.00 -4.98
N SER A 204 -13.34 -33.16 -4.53
CA SER A 204 -14.00 -32.17 -3.67
C SER A 204 -13.30 -32.06 -2.31
N GLY A 205 -12.95 -30.83 -1.94
CA GLY A 205 -12.26 -30.53 -0.67
C GLY A 205 -10.85 -31.08 -0.55
N GLU A 206 -10.21 -31.44 -1.66
CA GLU A 206 -8.80 -31.84 -1.66
C GLU A 206 -7.85 -30.67 -1.39
N VAL A 207 -8.30 -29.44 -1.62
CA VAL A 207 -7.62 -28.23 -1.15
C VAL A 207 -8.31 -27.73 0.11
N LYS A 208 -7.53 -27.42 1.14
CA LYS A 208 -7.98 -26.86 2.41
C LYS A 208 -7.33 -25.51 2.61
N LEU A 209 -8.16 -24.48 2.72
CA LEU A 209 -7.78 -23.12 3.04
C LEU A 209 -8.14 -22.82 4.50
N THR A 210 -7.15 -22.46 5.31
CA THR A 210 -7.39 -21.91 6.66
C THR A 210 -7.00 -20.44 6.67
N ALA A 211 -7.95 -19.57 6.99
CA ALA A 211 -7.76 -18.12 6.98
C ALA A 211 -7.84 -17.53 8.39
N VAL A 212 -6.88 -16.67 8.72
CA VAL A 212 -6.84 -15.86 9.93
C VAL A 212 -6.90 -14.39 9.52
N ILE A 213 -7.94 -13.69 9.98
CA ILE A 213 -8.02 -12.23 9.86
C ILE A 213 -7.62 -11.66 11.21
N ALA A 214 -6.42 -11.09 11.30
CA ALA A 214 -5.93 -10.43 12.49
C ALA A 214 -6.71 -9.13 12.75
N GLU A 215 -6.72 -8.66 14.00
CA GLU A 215 -7.40 -7.41 14.36
C GLU A 215 -6.86 -6.18 13.60
N SER A 216 -5.54 -6.15 13.36
CA SER A 216 -4.83 -5.08 12.65
C SER A 216 -3.61 -5.64 11.89
N ASP A 217 -3.05 -4.84 10.98
CA ASP A 217 -1.73 -5.04 10.35
C ASP A 217 -0.61 -4.41 11.20
N GLU A 218 -0.77 -4.33 12.52
CA GLU A 218 0.32 -3.86 13.39
C GLU A 218 1.37 -4.95 13.56
N LEU A 219 2.64 -4.53 13.58
CA LEU A 219 3.75 -5.43 13.83
C LEU A 219 3.71 -5.89 15.30
N SER A 220 3.32 -7.14 15.54
CA SER A 220 3.23 -7.73 16.88
C SER A 220 3.72 -9.19 16.88
N PRO A 221 4.28 -9.69 18.00
CA PRO A 221 4.57 -11.12 18.19
C PRO A 221 3.37 -12.05 17.96
N LEU A 222 2.14 -11.52 18.11
CA LEU A 222 0.91 -12.25 17.84
C LEU A 222 0.82 -12.72 16.38
N ARG A 223 1.22 -11.87 15.42
CA ARG A 223 1.16 -12.21 13.97
C ARG A 223 2.09 -13.36 13.61
N MET A 224 3.26 -13.43 14.25
CA MET A 224 4.17 -14.57 14.09
C MET A 224 3.55 -15.83 14.70
N THR A 225 2.86 -15.70 15.84
CA THR A 225 2.19 -16.83 16.50
C THR A 225 1.06 -17.39 15.65
N ASP A 226 0.25 -16.54 15.01
CA ASP A 226 -0.79 -16.93 14.06
C ASP A 226 -0.21 -17.83 12.96
N ALA A 227 0.91 -17.41 12.36
CA ALA A 227 1.62 -18.17 11.33
C ALA A 227 2.17 -19.50 11.82
N LEU A 228 2.81 -19.53 13.00
CA LEU A 228 3.30 -20.76 13.62
C LEU A 228 2.17 -21.77 13.88
N ILE A 229 0.99 -21.28 14.31
CA ILE A 229 -0.19 -22.12 14.54
C ILE A 229 -0.67 -22.71 13.22
N LEU A 230 -0.82 -21.92 12.14
CA LEU A 230 -1.24 -22.44 10.83
C LEU A 230 -0.25 -23.49 10.32
N TYR A 231 1.06 -23.23 10.42
CA TYR A 231 2.07 -24.21 10.03
C TYR A 231 2.01 -25.49 10.85
N LYS A 232 1.75 -25.39 12.17
CA LYS A 232 1.56 -26.55 13.05
C LYS A 232 0.29 -27.33 12.73
N GLN A 233 -0.77 -26.64 12.27
CA GLN A 233 -2.02 -27.25 11.80
C GLN A 233 -1.90 -27.88 10.41
N GLY A 234 -0.75 -27.75 9.76
CA GLY A 234 -0.44 -28.44 8.52
C GLY A 234 -0.46 -27.57 7.28
N ALA A 235 -0.59 -26.24 7.40
CA ALA A 235 -0.40 -25.34 6.27
C ALA A 235 1.00 -25.59 5.64
N GLU A 236 1.03 -25.73 4.32
CA GLU A 236 2.24 -25.98 3.52
C GLU A 236 2.81 -24.67 2.98
N VAL A 237 1.95 -23.68 2.78
CA VAL A 237 2.28 -22.30 2.40
C VAL A 237 1.27 -21.36 3.04
N ILE A 238 1.68 -20.15 3.40
CA ILE A 238 0.79 -19.08 3.87
C ILE A 238 0.82 -17.92 2.87
N PHE A 239 -0.33 -17.42 2.46
CA PHE A 239 -0.45 -16.12 1.80
C PHE A 239 -0.60 -15.03 2.86
N ALA A 240 0.41 -14.15 2.94
CA ALA A 240 0.56 -13.12 3.96
C ALA A 240 0.36 -11.74 3.34
N VAL A 241 -0.73 -11.06 3.70
CA VAL A 241 -1.13 -9.78 3.10
C VAL A 241 -0.81 -8.63 4.05
N GLY A 242 -0.05 -7.65 3.55
CA GLY A 242 0.40 -6.48 4.32
C GLY A 242 1.85 -6.61 4.81
N SER A 243 2.55 -5.49 4.90
CA SER A 243 4.00 -5.45 5.17
C SER A 243 4.36 -6.03 6.55
N ASN A 244 3.59 -5.71 7.59
CA ASN A 244 3.88 -6.19 8.94
C ASN A 244 3.47 -7.65 9.10
N ILE A 245 2.31 -8.06 8.55
CA ILE A 245 1.94 -9.48 8.46
C ILE A 245 3.04 -10.28 7.73
N ALA A 246 3.45 -9.87 6.53
CA ALA A 246 4.45 -10.58 5.74
C ALA A 246 5.80 -10.67 6.46
N THR A 247 6.20 -9.61 7.17
CA THR A 247 7.42 -9.61 8.00
C THR A 247 7.32 -10.60 9.16
N ALA A 248 6.17 -10.69 9.83
CA ALA A 248 5.96 -11.63 10.92
C ALA A 248 5.90 -13.09 10.42
N VAL A 249 5.22 -13.32 9.29
CA VAL A 249 5.16 -14.64 8.63
C VAL A 249 6.54 -15.07 8.15
N ALA A 250 7.37 -14.16 7.62
CA ALA A 250 8.74 -14.46 7.22
C ALA A 250 9.57 -15.03 8.38
N LYS A 251 9.43 -14.46 9.60
CA LYS A 251 10.10 -14.99 10.80
C LYS A 251 9.60 -16.40 11.14
N ALA A 252 8.28 -16.63 11.13
CA ALA A 252 7.71 -17.96 11.38
C ALA A 252 8.13 -19.00 10.31
N SER A 253 8.18 -18.57 9.05
CA SER A 253 8.64 -19.38 7.92
C SER A 253 10.09 -19.83 8.09
N GLN A 254 10.98 -18.93 8.49
CA GLN A 254 12.39 -19.25 8.78
C GLN A 254 12.49 -20.29 9.90
N SER A 255 11.75 -20.10 10.99
CA SER A 255 11.76 -21.04 12.13
C SER A 255 11.13 -22.41 11.83
N THR A 256 10.32 -22.53 10.79
CA THR A 256 9.63 -23.77 10.41
C THR A 256 10.14 -24.39 9.11
N SER A 257 11.03 -23.69 8.40
CA SER A 257 11.47 -24.02 7.04
C SER A 257 10.30 -24.20 6.05
N LYS A 258 9.19 -23.49 6.26
CA LYS A 258 8.01 -23.50 5.36
C LYS A 258 7.91 -22.21 4.55
N PRO A 259 7.53 -22.28 3.27
CA PRO A 259 7.44 -21.11 2.40
C PRO A 259 6.20 -20.27 2.66
N PHE A 260 6.22 -19.01 2.22
CA PHE A 260 5.06 -18.14 2.18
C PHE A 260 5.00 -17.34 0.86
N ILE A 261 3.83 -16.78 0.57
CA ILE A 261 3.57 -15.85 -0.53
C ILE A 261 3.24 -14.49 0.10
N ALA A 262 3.77 -13.39 -0.42
CA ALA A 262 3.44 -12.05 0.05
C ALA A 262 2.41 -11.36 -0.85
N GLY A 263 1.47 -10.62 -0.26
CA GLY A 263 0.46 -9.83 -0.97
C GLY A 263 0.53 -8.34 -0.60
N GLY A 264 0.47 -7.47 -1.60
CA GLY A 264 0.61 -6.02 -1.43
C GLY A 264 2.01 -5.53 -1.06
N VAL A 265 2.99 -6.43 -0.91
CA VAL A 265 4.39 -6.10 -0.57
C VAL A 265 5.34 -7.10 -1.24
N ASP A 266 6.48 -6.63 -1.76
CA ASP A 266 7.53 -7.50 -2.29
C ASP A 266 8.51 -7.94 -1.21
N MET A 267 8.57 -9.23 -0.94
CA MET A 267 9.47 -9.85 0.02
C MET A 267 10.57 -10.71 -0.62
N ASN A 268 10.65 -10.78 -1.96
CA ASN A 268 11.55 -11.70 -2.66
C ASN A 268 13.04 -11.40 -2.44
N ASN A 269 13.36 -10.10 -2.34
CA ASN A 269 14.71 -9.60 -2.06
C ASN A 269 14.99 -9.50 -0.55
N VAL A 270 13.96 -9.65 0.29
CA VAL A 270 14.08 -9.62 1.76
C VAL A 270 14.39 -11.01 2.31
N THR A 271 13.74 -12.05 1.77
CA THR A 271 13.92 -13.42 2.24
C THR A 271 13.68 -14.45 1.14
N THR A 272 14.42 -15.56 1.19
CA THR A 272 14.23 -16.71 0.31
C THR A 272 13.05 -17.60 0.71
N SER A 273 12.50 -17.42 1.91
CA SER A 273 11.28 -18.11 2.33
C SER A 273 10.02 -17.59 1.63
N CYS A 274 10.09 -16.38 1.06
CA CYS A 274 9.06 -15.87 0.14
C CYS A 274 9.29 -16.50 -1.24
N ILE A 275 8.33 -17.31 -1.69
CA ILE A 275 8.42 -18.01 -2.99
C ILE A 275 8.00 -17.12 -4.17
N PHE A 276 7.07 -16.20 -3.93
CA PHE A 276 6.76 -15.07 -4.81
C PHE A 276 5.92 -14.05 -4.05
N SER A 277 5.81 -12.85 -4.62
CA SER A 277 4.94 -11.79 -4.14
C SER A 277 3.99 -11.35 -5.24
N THR A 278 2.75 -11.02 -4.89
CA THR A 278 1.83 -10.28 -5.76
C THR A 278 1.76 -8.85 -5.26
N VAL A 279 1.89 -7.88 -6.16
CA VAL A 279 1.86 -6.46 -5.80
C VAL A 279 1.13 -5.65 -6.87
N SER A 280 0.53 -4.56 -6.42
CA SER A 280 0.03 -3.49 -7.29
C SER A 280 1.17 -2.84 -8.07
N PHE A 281 0.91 -2.48 -9.33
CA PHE A 281 1.85 -1.80 -10.23
C PHE A 281 1.32 -0.39 -10.51
N TYR A 282 1.68 0.54 -9.63
CA TYR A 282 1.16 1.91 -9.64
C TYR A 282 1.36 2.60 -10.98
N LYS A 283 2.56 2.52 -11.57
CA LYS A 283 2.83 3.15 -12.86
C LYS A 283 1.80 2.78 -13.93
N GLN A 284 1.43 1.50 -14.05
CA GLN A 284 0.46 1.07 -15.07
C GLN A 284 -0.95 1.58 -14.79
N ALA A 285 -1.39 1.62 -13.52
CA ALA A 285 -2.68 2.21 -13.17
C ALA A 285 -2.72 3.72 -13.43
N ILE A 286 -1.60 4.42 -13.18
CA ILE A 286 -1.48 5.86 -13.43
C ILE A 286 -1.45 6.14 -14.94
N ASP A 287 -0.67 5.38 -15.71
CA ASP A 287 -0.64 5.45 -17.17
C ASP A 287 -2.06 5.23 -17.75
N ALA A 288 -2.77 4.19 -17.29
CA ALA A 288 -4.14 3.91 -17.72
C ALA A 288 -5.12 5.05 -17.37
N ALA A 289 -5.02 5.65 -16.18
CA ALA A 289 -5.87 6.78 -15.81
C ALA A 289 -5.57 8.06 -16.60
N ILE A 290 -4.32 8.26 -17.02
CA ILE A 290 -3.97 9.35 -17.95
C ILE A 290 -4.57 9.06 -19.33
N ASP A 291 -4.45 7.83 -19.82
CA ASP A 291 -5.07 7.42 -21.09
C ASP A 291 -6.59 7.62 -21.08
N ASP A 292 -7.27 7.26 -19.97
CA ASP A 292 -8.70 7.50 -19.78
C ASP A 292 -9.03 9.00 -19.80
N PHE A 293 -8.22 9.83 -19.14
CA PHE A 293 -8.38 11.30 -19.15
C PHE A 293 -8.24 11.91 -20.55
N GLU A 294 -7.31 11.40 -21.37
CA GLU A 294 -7.06 11.87 -22.73
C GLU A 294 -8.05 11.30 -23.77
N SER A 295 -8.81 10.27 -23.41
CA SER A 295 -9.80 9.64 -24.28
C SER A 295 -11.04 10.51 -24.52
N GLU A 296 -11.82 10.20 -25.56
CA GLU A 296 -13.11 10.87 -25.81
C GLU A 296 -14.15 10.57 -24.72
N GLU A 297 -14.08 9.40 -24.08
CA GLU A 297 -14.95 9.01 -22.97
C GLU A 297 -14.61 9.81 -21.70
N GLY A 298 -13.32 10.13 -21.55
CA GLY A 298 -12.77 10.87 -20.42
C GLY A 298 -12.70 10.01 -19.15
N LEU A 299 -11.86 10.46 -18.21
CA LEU A 299 -11.76 9.83 -16.90
C LEU A 299 -13.11 9.98 -16.15
N PRO A 300 -13.72 8.90 -15.63
CA PRO A 300 -14.92 9.00 -14.82
C PRO A 300 -14.61 9.75 -13.53
N GLY A 301 -15.53 10.59 -13.07
CA GLY A 301 -15.35 11.37 -11.85
C GLY A 301 -16.54 11.22 -10.91
N GLY A 302 -16.31 11.47 -9.62
CA GLY A 302 -17.30 11.22 -8.58
C GLY A 302 -17.14 9.86 -7.88
N GLU A 303 -16.13 9.07 -8.22
CA GLU A 303 -16.01 7.67 -7.79
C GLU A 303 -14.56 7.17 -7.61
N VAL A 304 -14.46 5.93 -7.12
CA VAL A 304 -13.22 5.15 -7.10
C VAL A 304 -13.20 4.25 -8.33
N VAL A 305 -12.15 4.34 -9.13
CA VAL A 305 -11.85 3.41 -10.22
C VAL A 305 -10.85 2.38 -9.72
N TYR A 306 -11.14 1.10 -9.99
CA TYR A 306 -10.27 -0.01 -9.62
C TYR A 306 -9.52 -0.52 -10.85
N TYR A 307 -8.19 -0.49 -10.80
CA TYR A 307 -7.34 -1.10 -11.82
C TYR A 307 -6.81 -2.44 -11.34
N GLY A 308 -6.86 -3.45 -12.20
CA GLY A 308 -6.52 -4.84 -11.90
C GLY A 308 -5.55 -5.48 -12.87
N ALA A 309 -5.55 -6.81 -12.91
CA ALA A 309 -4.74 -7.57 -13.84
C ALA A 309 -5.16 -7.33 -15.30
N ALA A 310 -6.44 -7.00 -15.55
CA ALA A 310 -6.93 -6.60 -16.88
C ALA A 310 -6.20 -5.37 -17.42
N ASP A 311 -5.86 -4.43 -16.53
CA ASP A 311 -5.17 -3.17 -16.83
C ASP A 311 -3.65 -3.28 -16.69
N LYS A 312 -3.12 -4.48 -16.44
CA LYS A 312 -1.71 -4.74 -16.11
C LYS A 312 -1.25 -3.99 -14.85
N ALA A 313 -2.18 -3.57 -14.01
CA ALA A 313 -1.94 -2.87 -12.76
C ALA A 313 -1.60 -3.81 -11.60
N ILE A 314 -1.48 -5.12 -11.86
CA ILE A 314 -1.00 -6.14 -10.91
C ILE A 314 0.20 -6.86 -11.52
N LYS A 315 1.23 -7.13 -10.71
CA LYS A 315 2.40 -7.90 -11.12
C LYS A 315 2.78 -8.97 -10.09
N ILE A 316 3.36 -10.04 -10.60
CA ILE A 316 4.09 -11.01 -9.79
C ILE A 316 5.57 -10.61 -9.72
N VAL A 317 6.15 -10.68 -8.53
CA VAL A 317 7.61 -10.68 -8.33
C VAL A 317 7.99 -12.07 -7.89
N ALA A 318 8.75 -12.78 -8.71
CA ALA A 318 9.13 -14.17 -8.44
C ALA A 318 10.53 -14.49 -8.95
N ASP A 319 11.26 -15.26 -8.17
CA ASP A 319 12.35 -16.10 -8.66
C ASP A 319 11.77 -17.50 -8.90
N TYR A 320 11.41 -17.79 -10.16
CA TYR A 320 10.77 -19.05 -10.53
C TYR A 320 11.62 -20.29 -10.22
N THR A 321 12.92 -20.15 -9.92
CA THR A 321 13.74 -21.27 -9.46
C THR A 321 13.38 -21.74 -8.05
N ARG A 322 12.66 -20.92 -7.27
CA ARG A 322 12.10 -21.27 -5.94
C ARG A 322 10.79 -22.05 -6.04
N LEU A 323 10.21 -22.14 -7.24
CA LEU A 323 8.93 -22.79 -7.49
C LEU A 323 9.14 -24.20 -8.05
N SER A 324 8.26 -25.12 -7.66
CA SER A 324 8.31 -26.53 -8.06
C SER A 324 7.63 -26.76 -9.41
N SER A 325 6.49 -26.10 -9.66
CA SER A 325 5.69 -26.34 -10.85
C SER A 325 4.91 -25.14 -11.39
N PHE A 326 4.71 -24.08 -10.60
CA PHE A 326 4.10 -22.85 -11.11
C PHE A 326 5.13 -22.06 -11.94
N THR A 327 4.77 -21.72 -13.18
CA THR A 327 5.68 -21.07 -14.14
C THR A 327 5.20 -19.70 -14.58
N GLU A 328 6.10 -18.93 -15.19
CA GLU A 328 5.75 -17.64 -15.83
C GLU A 328 4.70 -17.83 -16.93
N THR A 329 4.70 -18.97 -17.63
CA THR A 329 3.67 -19.29 -18.62
C THR A 329 2.30 -19.45 -17.97
N ASP A 330 2.23 -20.10 -16.80
CA ASP A 330 0.99 -20.23 -16.05
C ASP A 330 0.46 -18.86 -15.60
N TYR A 331 1.34 -18.01 -15.05
CA TYR A 331 1.01 -16.63 -14.70
C TYR A 331 0.47 -15.83 -15.90
N ASN A 332 1.21 -15.82 -17.02
CA ASN A 332 0.80 -15.09 -18.21
C ASN A 332 -0.54 -15.60 -18.77
N ASN A 333 -0.80 -16.91 -18.67
CA ASN A 333 -2.07 -17.49 -19.10
C ASN A 333 -3.25 -17.02 -18.27
N ILE A 334 -3.12 -16.95 -16.94
CA ILE A 334 -4.23 -16.49 -16.10
C ILE A 334 -4.47 -14.99 -16.21
N VAL A 335 -3.41 -14.18 -16.33
CA VAL A 335 -3.55 -12.74 -16.58
C VAL A 335 -4.25 -12.50 -17.92
N ARG A 336 -3.87 -13.24 -18.96
CA ARG A 336 -4.55 -13.18 -20.27
C ARG A 336 -6.03 -13.54 -20.18
N GLN A 337 -6.39 -14.57 -19.41
CA GLN A 337 -7.80 -14.94 -19.22
C GLN A 337 -8.61 -13.83 -18.54
N ILE A 338 -8.01 -13.11 -17.58
CA ILE A 338 -8.64 -11.94 -16.94
C ILE A 338 -8.78 -10.80 -17.94
N MET A 339 -7.72 -10.48 -18.69
CA MET A 339 -7.75 -9.44 -19.73
C MET A 339 -8.79 -9.71 -20.82
N GLU A 340 -8.98 -10.98 -21.21
CA GLU A 340 -9.97 -11.40 -22.21
C GLU A 340 -11.39 -11.51 -21.64
N GLY A 341 -11.59 -11.29 -20.33
CA GLY A 341 -12.87 -11.46 -19.64
C GLY A 341 -13.37 -12.90 -19.56
N THR A 342 -12.50 -13.88 -19.84
CA THR A 342 -12.81 -15.31 -19.67
C THR A 342 -12.89 -15.68 -18.20
N VAL A 343 -12.08 -15.02 -17.37
CA VAL A 343 -12.13 -15.10 -15.91
C VAL A 343 -12.49 -13.72 -15.39
N THR A 344 -13.49 -13.65 -14.51
CA THR A 344 -13.81 -12.47 -13.72
C THR A 344 -13.65 -12.84 -12.25
N VAL A 345 -12.79 -12.12 -11.55
CA VAL A 345 -12.52 -12.38 -10.13
C VAL A 345 -13.45 -11.52 -9.30
N SER A 346 -14.29 -12.17 -8.49
CA SER A 346 -15.15 -11.45 -7.54
C SER A 346 -14.32 -10.89 -6.38
N GLY A 347 -14.64 -9.67 -5.96
CA GLY A 347 -14.13 -9.07 -4.73
C GLY A 347 -15.07 -9.29 -3.53
N GLU A 348 -16.18 -10.00 -3.71
CA GLU A 348 -17.18 -10.18 -2.66
C GLU A 348 -16.64 -11.03 -1.51
N LYS A 349 -17.04 -10.66 -0.28
CA LYS A 349 -16.70 -11.39 0.94
C LYS A 349 -17.18 -12.84 0.85
N VAL A 350 -16.25 -13.76 1.13
CA VAL A 350 -16.53 -15.20 1.16
C VAL A 350 -16.68 -15.69 2.60
N THR A 351 -17.69 -16.54 2.83
CA THR A 351 -17.95 -17.16 4.14
C THR A 351 -17.92 -18.69 4.09
N GLU A 352 -17.82 -19.27 2.90
CA GLU A 352 -17.81 -20.70 2.66
C GLU A 352 -16.80 -21.08 1.56
N GLY A 353 -16.49 -22.38 1.48
CA GLY A 353 -15.61 -22.91 0.45
C GLY A 353 -16.30 -23.07 -0.91
N THR A 354 -15.53 -23.51 -1.89
CA THR A 354 -15.96 -23.82 -3.26
C THR A 354 -16.04 -25.34 -3.46
N ALA A 355 -16.18 -25.82 -4.69
CA ALA A 355 -16.36 -27.25 -4.95
C ALA A 355 -15.10 -28.06 -4.59
N HIS A 356 -13.92 -27.52 -4.89
CA HIS A 356 -12.63 -28.18 -4.65
C HIS A 356 -11.90 -27.65 -3.41
N VAL A 357 -12.19 -26.42 -2.98
CA VAL A 357 -11.51 -25.77 -1.84
C VAL A 357 -12.43 -25.67 -0.62
N GLN A 358 -12.06 -26.33 0.48
CA GLN A 358 -12.69 -26.11 1.78
C GLN A 358 -12.14 -24.84 2.44
N LEU A 359 -13.00 -23.92 2.85
CA LEU A 359 -12.62 -22.74 3.62
C LEU A 359 -12.91 -22.93 5.11
N ASN A 360 -11.88 -22.75 5.94
CA ASN A 360 -11.99 -22.68 7.39
C ASN A 360 -11.60 -21.27 7.84
N LEU A 361 -12.59 -20.47 8.24
CA LEU A 361 -12.35 -19.19 8.89
C LEU A 361 -12.03 -19.41 10.37
N THR A 362 -10.87 -18.94 10.79
CA THR A 362 -10.42 -19.02 12.18
C THR A 362 -10.23 -17.63 12.76
N ALA A 363 -10.82 -17.39 13.93
CA ALA A 363 -10.48 -16.22 14.72
C ALA A 363 -9.00 -16.29 15.16
N PRO A 364 -8.32 -15.14 15.31
CA PRO A 364 -7.04 -15.10 16.01
C PRO A 364 -7.15 -15.78 17.37
N PRO A 365 -6.07 -16.39 17.90
CA PRO A 365 -6.10 -17.04 19.20
C PRO A 365 -6.57 -16.06 20.30
N SER A 366 -7.79 -16.27 20.81
CA SER A 366 -8.33 -15.45 21.89
C SER A 366 -7.60 -15.72 23.20
N GLY A 367 -7.07 -14.68 23.85
CA GLY A 367 -6.46 -14.77 25.19
C GLY A 367 -4.96 -15.09 25.23
N LEU A 368 -4.26 -15.03 24.09
CA LEU A 368 -2.80 -14.89 24.09
C LEU A 368 -2.46 -13.40 24.22
N ASP A 369 -1.90 -13.00 25.36
CA ASP A 369 -1.26 -11.69 25.46
C ASP A 369 0.08 -11.67 24.71
N GLU A 370 0.64 -10.49 24.46
CA GLU A 370 1.93 -10.39 23.74
C GLU A 370 3.07 -11.14 24.45
N SER A 371 3.02 -11.25 25.78
CA SER A 371 4.03 -11.95 26.58
C SER A 371 4.04 -13.46 26.32
N SER A 372 2.85 -14.05 26.20
CA SER A 372 2.66 -15.47 25.91
C SER A 372 2.92 -15.79 24.43
N ALA A 373 2.60 -14.86 23.52
CA ALA A 373 2.99 -14.95 22.12
C ALA A 373 4.52 -14.92 21.94
N ALA A 374 5.22 -14.05 22.69
CA ALA A 374 6.68 -14.00 22.73
C ALA A 374 7.30 -15.30 23.28
N ALA A 375 6.65 -15.96 24.25
CA ALA A 375 7.10 -17.25 24.76
C ALA A 375 6.95 -18.38 23.73
N VAL A 376 5.86 -18.39 22.94
CA VAL A 376 5.67 -19.35 21.84
C VAL A 376 6.72 -19.16 20.75
N SER A 377 6.98 -17.92 20.34
CA SER A 377 8.03 -17.63 19.34
C SER A 377 9.44 -17.94 19.85
N GLY A 378 9.73 -17.65 21.12
CA GLY A 378 11.00 -17.99 21.77
C GLY A 378 11.23 -19.49 21.95
N ALA A 379 10.17 -20.26 22.24
CA ALA A 379 10.26 -21.72 22.38
C ALA A 379 10.65 -22.42 21.07
N VAL A 380 10.19 -21.92 19.92
CA VAL A 380 10.57 -22.48 18.60
C VAL A 380 12.08 -22.26 18.33
N SER A 381 12.63 -21.10 18.71
CA SER A 381 14.06 -20.77 18.54
C SER A 381 15.01 -21.70 19.32
N THR A 382 14.58 -22.28 20.45
CA THR A 382 15.43 -23.11 21.31
C THR A 382 15.45 -24.61 20.96
N THR A 383 14.76 -25.03 19.89
CA THR A 383 14.62 -26.44 19.52
C THR A 383 15.48 -26.92 18.34
N GLU A 384 16.47 -26.13 17.89
CA GLU A 384 17.47 -26.62 16.93
C GLU A 384 18.61 -27.39 17.59
N SER A 385 18.88 -28.56 17.02
CA SER A 385 19.88 -29.55 17.43
C SER A 385 21.31 -29.00 17.39
N THR A 386 22.04 -29.26 18.47
CA THR A 386 23.49 -29.04 18.59
C THR A 386 24.25 -29.74 17.45
N PRO A 387 25.06 -29.04 16.63
CA PRO A 387 26.08 -29.69 15.84
C PRO A 387 27.21 -30.11 16.78
N ALA A 388 27.62 -31.36 16.67
CA ALA A 388 28.69 -31.96 17.44
C ALA A 388 29.99 -31.14 17.37
N ALA A 389 30.64 -31.02 18.53
CA ALA A 389 31.93 -30.39 18.72
C ALA A 389 32.99 -30.92 17.75
N ASN A 390 33.70 -30.02 17.07
CA ASN A 390 35.01 -30.33 16.52
C ASN A 390 36.04 -29.38 17.11
N THR A 391 36.97 -29.97 17.86
CA THR A 391 38.11 -29.34 18.52
C THR A 391 39.17 -28.94 17.49
N GLY A 392 39.59 -27.68 17.49
CA GLY A 392 40.70 -27.18 16.70
C GLY A 392 41.19 -25.81 17.18
N THR A 393 42.29 -25.83 17.90
CA THR A 393 43.09 -24.72 18.47
C THR A 393 43.55 -23.65 17.47
N SER A 394 43.57 -22.36 17.85
CA SER A 394 44.80 -21.60 18.21
C SER A 394 44.58 -20.08 18.40
N GLU A 395 45.21 -19.55 19.47
CA GLU A 395 45.82 -18.21 19.65
C GLU A 395 44.89 -16.97 19.67
N ALA A 396 44.65 -16.36 20.84
CA ALA A 396 45.39 -15.22 21.44
C ALA A 396 45.27 -13.94 20.58
N THR A 397 44.71 -12.84 21.07
CA THR A 397 45.18 -12.05 22.21
C THR A 397 44.08 -11.18 22.84
N GLU A 398 44.11 -11.09 24.17
CA GLU A 398 43.39 -10.10 24.98
C GLU A 398 43.97 -8.69 24.75
N GLU A 399 43.10 -7.70 24.58
CA GLU A 399 43.41 -6.32 24.96
C GLU A 399 42.16 -5.72 25.62
N ASN A 400 42.25 -5.54 26.94
CA ASN A 400 41.27 -4.83 27.76
C ASN A 400 41.34 -3.33 27.45
N THR A 401 40.19 -2.69 27.23
CA THR A 401 40.01 -1.28 27.60
C THR A 401 38.60 -1.08 28.17
N GLU A 402 38.58 -0.53 29.37
CA GLU A 402 37.40 -0.09 30.13
C GLU A 402 36.65 1.05 29.44
N GLY A 403 35.33 1.03 29.59
CA GLY A 403 34.38 2.12 29.34
C GLY A 403 32.99 1.54 29.58
N GLY A 404 32.35 1.78 30.71
CA GLY A 404 31.75 3.06 31.07
C GLY A 404 30.24 2.89 30.93
N GLU A 405 29.59 2.45 32.01
CA GLU A 405 28.14 2.35 32.11
C GLU A 405 27.55 3.76 32.17
N GLU A 406 26.68 4.10 31.21
CA GLU A 406 25.73 5.21 31.37
C GLU A 406 24.31 4.65 31.26
N GLU A 407 23.64 4.63 32.41
CA GLU A 407 22.18 4.53 32.55
C GLU A 407 21.51 5.69 31.81
N TYR A 408 20.56 5.37 30.93
CA TYR A 408 19.58 6.35 30.44
C TYR A 408 18.33 6.24 31.32
N THR A 409 18.08 7.28 32.10
CA THR A 409 16.85 7.50 32.86
C THR A 409 15.71 7.91 31.93
N GLU A 410 14.56 7.24 32.06
CA GLU A 410 13.29 7.63 31.44
C GLU A 410 12.83 9.00 31.95
N GLU A 411 12.51 9.93 31.04
CA GLU A 411 11.74 11.14 31.37
C GLU A 411 10.25 10.87 31.16
N GLU A 412 9.50 10.98 32.26
CA GLU A 412 8.04 10.98 32.33
C GLU A 412 7.48 12.19 31.56
N TYR A 413 6.59 11.95 30.59
CA TYR A 413 5.72 12.99 30.03
C TYR A 413 4.47 13.13 30.90
N THR A 414 4.37 14.26 31.60
CA THR A 414 3.14 14.65 32.31
C THR A 414 2.11 15.21 31.33
N GLU A 415 0.91 14.63 31.33
CA GLU A 415 -0.28 15.16 30.67
C GLU A 415 -0.68 16.52 31.26
N GLU A 416 -0.85 17.55 30.42
CA GLU A 416 -1.52 18.79 30.82
C GLU A 416 -3.03 18.66 30.58
N GLU A 417 -3.78 18.72 31.69
CA GLU A 417 -5.22 18.86 31.73
C GLU A 417 -5.67 20.20 31.11
N TYR A 418 -6.57 20.16 30.13
CA TYR A 418 -7.33 21.35 29.72
C TYR A 418 -8.53 21.52 30.66
N THR A 419 -8.49 22.58 31.48
CA THR A 419 -9.61 23.06 32.28
C THR A 419 -10.63 23.79 31.41
N GLU A 420 -11.86 23.29 31.46
CA GLU A 420 -13.08 23.90 30.95
C GLU A 420 -13.55 24.99 31.93
N ASP A 421 -13.58 26.25 31.50
CA ASP A 421 -14.28 27.32 32.23
C ASP A 421 -15.36 27.91 31.32
N GLY A 422 -16.61 27.75 31.77
CA GLY A 422 -17.79 28.23 31.10
C GLY A 422 -17.99 29.73 31.23
N ASN A 423 -18.75 30.29 30.30
CA ASN A 423 -19.59 31.44 30.62
C ASN A 423 -20.92 31.35 29.86
N THR A 424 -21.97 31.39 30.64
CA THR A 424 -23.40 31.47 30.30
C THR A 424 -23.80 32.85 29.82
N GLU A 425 -24.76 32.93 28.88
CA GLU A 425 -25.80 33.96 28.63
C GLU A 425 -26.28 33.76 27.18
N GLU A 426 -27.55 33.81 26.78
CA GLU A 426 -28.86 33.95 27.42
C GLU A 426 -29.87 33.57 26.31
N GLU A 427 -30.91 32.82 26.65
CA GLU A 427 -32.01 32.48 25.72
C GLU A 427 -32.82 33.73 25.35
N ASN A 428 -33.19 33.88 24.08
CA ASN A 428 -34.43 34.54 23.70
C ASN A 428 -35.12 33.77 22.57
N ASN A 429 -36.27 33.20 22.93
CA ASN A 429 -37.32 32.74 22.05
C ASN A 429 -37.85 33.90 21.19
N GLU A 430 -38.13 33.61 19.92
CA GLU A 430 -39.30 34.17 19.24
C GLU A 430 -39.79 33.15 18.21
N GLU A 431 -40.95 32.57 18.51
CA GLU A 431 -41.87 31.96 17.54
C GLU A 431 -42.30 33.03 16.53
N ASP A 432 -42.42 32.68 15.24
CA ASP A 432 -43.71 32.88 14.54
C ASP A 432 -43.72 32.32 13.10
N THR A 433 -44.68 31.40 12.93
CA THR A 433 -45.63 31.21 11.82
C THR A 433 -45.17 30.86 10.38
N GLU A 434 -45.63 29.66 10.00
CA GLU A 434 -46.09 29.29 8.65
C GLU A 434 -47.05 30.32 8.05
N GLU A 435 -46.84 30.68 6.78
CA GLU A 435 -47.94 30.97 5.85
C GLU A 435 -47.61 30.32 4.49
N GLY A 436 -48.50 29.43 4.07
CA GLY A 436 -48.48 28.81 2.76
C GLY A 436 -48.96 29.74 1.65
N TYR A 437 -48.56 29.43 0.42
CA TYR A 437 -49.27 29.82 -0.77
C TYR A 437 -49.43 28.59 -1.66
N ASP A 438 -50.65 28.07 -1.65
CA ASP A 438 -51.29 27.32 -2.72
C ASP A 438 -51.70 28.27 -3.86
N GLU A 439 -52.16 27.67 -4.97
CA GLU A 439 -52.79 28.22 -6.19
C GLU A 439 -51.86 28.41 -7.41
N GLU A 440 -52.22 27.97 -8.61
CA GLU A 440 -53.31 27.12 -9.09
C GLU A 440 -52.98 26.73 -10.55
N TYR A 441 -53.49 25.59 -10.97
CA TYR A 441 -53.58 25.19 -12.37
C TYR A 441 -54.59 26.06 -13.14
N THR A 442 -54.25 26.46 -14.36
CA THR A 442 -55.25 26.71 -15.41
C THR A 442 -54.75 26.16 -16.75
N GLU A 443 -55.32 25.02 -17.16
CA GLU A 443 -55.54 24.68 -18.57
C GLU A 443 -56.95 25.18 -18.94
N GLU A 444 -57.09 25.93 -20.03
CA GLU A 444 -58.29 25.89 -20.87
C GLU A 444 -57.99 26.34 -22.31
N GLU A 445 -58.29 25.41 -23.22
CA GLU A 445 -58.59 25.48 -24.66
C GLU A 445 -58.39 26.78 -25.47
N GLN A 446 -57.60 26.66 -26.55
CA GLN A 446 -58.07 26.83 -27.95
C GLN A 446 -57.12 26.24 -28.99
#